data_AF-A0A2U1R1K4-F1
#
_entry.id   AF-A0A2U1R1K4-F1
#
_cell.length_a   1.000
_cell.length_b   1.000
_cell.length_c   1.000
_cell.angle_alpha   90.00
_cell.angle_beta   90.00
_cell.angle_gamma   90.00
#
_symmetry.space_group_name_H-M   'P 1'
#
loop_
_entity.id
_entity.type
_entity.pdbx_description
1 polymer ?
#
loop_
_entity_poly.entity_id
_entity_poly.type
_entity_poly.pdbx_seq_one_letter_code
_entity_poly.pdbx_strand_id
1 'polypeptide(L)' 'MSNTKKMSALLTLQERAFETAKILLEKYQNPNDLKLEENSDLEDSYTILITLLYTEKLDMEEQLKILSIIDEMKLLDENR' A
#
# COMPACT_ATOMS: atom_id res chain seq x y z
N MET A 1 -18.75 17.41 12.74
CA MET A 1 -19.10 16.67 11.49
C MET A 1 -17.86 16.08 10.79
N SER A 2 -16.79 15.67 11.51
CA SER A 2 -15.48 15.40 10.87
C SER A 2 -15.03 13.94 10.86
N ASN A 3 -15.75 13.00 11.48
CA ASN A 3 -15.31 11.59 11.56
C ASN A 3 -15.65 10.75 10.33
N THR A 4 -16.73 11.05 9.61
CA THR A 4 -17.15 10.24 8.45
C THR A 4 -16.25 10.43 7.22
N LYS A 5 -15.79 11.66 6.95
CA LYS A 5 -14.83 11.94 5.87
C LYS A 5 -13.45 11.32 6.08
N LYS A 6 -12.98 11.27 7.33
CA LYS A 6 -11.71 10.62 7.68
C LYS A 6 -11.81 9.10 7.53
N MET A 7 -12.93 8.52 7.97
CA MET A 7 -13.18 7.07 7.83
C MET A 7 -13.25 6.64 6.36
N SER A 8 -13.90 7.43 5.50
CA SER A 8 -13.96 7.13 4.06
C SER A 8 -12.60 7.23 3.39
N ALA A 9 -11.79 8.24 3.73
CA ALA A 9 -10.45 8.39 3.16
C ALA A 9 -9.50 7.24 3.55
N LEU A 10 -9.60 6.77 4.80
CA LEU A 10 -8.83 5.63 5.29
C LEU A 10 -9.18 4.33 4.55
N LEU A 11 -10.48 4.07 4.34
CA LEU A 11 -10.94 2.90 3.58
C LEU A 11 -10.45 2.96 2.12
N THR A 12 -10.55 4.12 1.48
CA THR A 12 -10.05 4.31 0.09
C THR A 12 -8.53 4.16 -0.01
N LEU A 13 -7.77 4.56 1.01
CA LEU A 13 -6.32 4.35 1.03
C LEU A 13 -5.99 2.86 1.22
N GLN A 14 -6.68 2.18 2.13
CA GLN A 14 -6.51 0.74 2.36
C GLN A 14 -6.79 -0.07 1.10
N GLU A 15 -7.90 0.17 0.42
CA GLU A 15 -8.25 -0.51 -0.84
C GLU A 15 -7.17 -0.29 -1.91
N ARG A 16 -6.68 0.96 -2.07
CA ARG A 16 -5.62 1.25 -3.04
C ARG A 16 -4.28 0.61 -2.67
N ALA A 17 -3.92 0.61 -1.39
CA ALA A 17 -2.70 -0.03 -0.90
C ALA A 17 -2.76 -1.53 -1.15
N PHE A 18 -3.88 -2.16 -0.81
CA PHE A 18 -4.12 -3.58 -1.02
C PHE A 18 -4.04 -3.97 -2.49
N GLU A 19 -4.81 -3.31 -3.37
CA GLU A 19 -4.83 -3.64 -4.80
C GLU A 19 -3.46 -3.41 -5.45
N THR A 20 -2.76 -2.34 -5.06
CA THR A 20 -1.40 -2.08 -5.57
C THR A 20 -0.43 -3.15 -5.11
N ALA A 21 -0.48 -3.54 -3.83
CA ALA A 21 0.38 -4.58 -3.26
C ALA A 21 0.12 -5.91 -3.95
N LYS A 22 -1.16 -6.26 -4.16
CA LYS A 22 -1.59 -7.47 -4.85
C LYS A 22 -1.06 -7.53 -6.28
N ILE A 23 -1.30 -6.49 -7.07
CA ILE A 23 -0.86 -6.43 -8.49
C ILE A 23 0.66 -6.52 -8.59
N LEU A 24 1.39 -5.78 -7.76
CA LEU A 24 2.84 -5.78 -7.81
C LEU A 24 3.44 -7.08 -7.30
N LEU A 25 2.83 -7.70 -6.28
CA LEU A 25 3.18 -9.06 -5.90
C LEU A 25 2.96 -10.02 -7.07
N GLU A 26 1.80 -10.02 -7.72
CA GLU A 26 1.55 -10.89 -8.89
C GLU A 26 2.55 -10.65 -10.03
N LYS A 27 2.95 -9.40 -10.27
CA LYS A 27 3.86 -9.01 -11.35
C LYS A 27 5.33 -9.35 -11.05
N TYR A 28 5.76 -9.18 -9.81
CA TYR A 28 7.17 -9.31 -9.42
C TYR A 28 7.48 -10.56 -8.60
N GLN A 29 6.48 -11.32 -8.14
CA GLN A 29 6.75 -12.43 -7.24
C GLN A 29 7.54 -13.57 -7.88
N ASN A 30 8.63 -13.87 -7.17
CA ASN A 30 9.07 -15.21 -6.85
C ASN A 30 8.21 -15.72 -5.65
N PRO A 31 7.52 -16.87 -5.74
CA PRO A 31 6.40 -17.29 -4.87
C PRO A 31 6.68 -17.57 -3.37
N ASN A 32 7.86 -17.23 -2.83
CA ASN A 32 8.28 -17.74 -1.52
C ASN A 32 8.45 -16.73 -0.37
N ASP A 33 8.50 -15.41 -0.60
CA ASP A 33 8.92 -14.46 0.47
C ASP A 33 7.82 -13.52 1.00
N LEU A 34 6.81 -13.17 0.22
CA LEU A 34 5.77 -12.22 0.64
C LEU A 34 4.38 -12.82 0.48
N LYS A 35 3.47 -12.57 1.42
CA LYS A 35 2.07 -13.01 1.34
C LYS A 35 1.17 -11.86 1.72
N LEU A 36 0.17 -11.61 0.88
CA LEU A 36 -0.92 -10.67 1.14
C LEU A 36 -2.20 -11.48 1.29
N GLU A 37 -2.87 -11.37 2.44
CA GLU A 37 -4.14 -12.07 2.69
C GLU A 37 -5.32 -11.15 2.32
N GLU A 38 -6.46 -11.70 1.89
CA GLU A 38 -7.63 -10.89 1.49
C GLU A 38 -8.17 -9.97 2.61
N ASN A 39 -7.85 -10.28 3.86
CA ASN A 39 -8.23 -9.49 5.03
C ASN A 39 -7.09 -8.62 5.56
N SER A 40 -6.00 -8.48 4.81
CA SER A 40 -4.86 -7.66 5.19
C SER A 40 -5.28 -6.22 5.42
N ASP A 41 -4.76 -5.64 6.50
CA ASP A 41 -5.01 -4.25 6.82
C ASP A 41 -4.11 -3.32 5.99
N LEU A 42 -4.25 -2.02 6.25
CA LEU A 42 -3.44 -1.01 5.59
C LEU A 42 -1.95 -1.18 5.89
N GLU A 43 -1.57 -1.63 7.09
CA GLU A 43 -0.18 -1.76 7.54
C GLU A 43 0.52 -2.95 6.87
N ASP A 44 -0.18 -4.07 6.71
CA ASP A 44 0.29 -5.22 5.94
C ASP A 44 0.58 -4.83 4.48
N SER A 45 -0.41 -4.21 3.84
CA SER A 45 -0.31 -3.76 2.45
C SER A 45 0.85 -2.78 2.27
N TYR A 46 0.99 -1.84 3.22
CA TYR A 46 2.07 -0.86 3.24
C TYR A 46 3.46 -1.49 3.39
N THR A 47 3.60 -2.46 4.29
CA THR A 47 4.86 -3.19 4.52
C THR A 47 5.32 -3.91 3.26
N ILE A 48 4.37 -4.52 2.53
CA ILE A 48 4.64 -5.18 1.25
C ILE A 48 5.09 -4.15 0.20
N LEU A 49 4.39 -3.03 0.07
CA LEU A 49 4.75 -1.98 -0.90
C LEU A 49 6.16 -1.42 -0.63
N ILE A 50 6.51 -1.17 0.62
CA ILE A 50 7.86 -0.76 1.00
C ILE A 50 8.87 -1.83 0.64
N THR A 51 8.59 -3.09 0.96
CA THR A 51 9.50 -4.20 0.66
C THR A 51 9.78 -4.26 -0.84
N LEU A 52 8.72 -4.27 -1.67
CA LEU A 52 8.83 -4.28 -3.13
C LEU A 52 9.64 -3.11 -3.67
N LEU A 53 9.49 -1.91 -3.09
CA LEU A 53 10.25 -0.72 -3.49
C LEU A 53 11.77 -0.88 -3.29
N TYR A 54 12.19 -1.65 -2.28
CA TYR A 54 13.60 -1.85 -1.96
C TYR A 54 14.19 -3.16 -2.51
N THR A 55 13.37 -4.17 -2.78
CA THR A 55 13.84 -5.48 -3.25
C THR A 55 13.72 -5.66 -4.76
N GLU A 56 12.74 -5.03 -5.40
CA GLU A 56 12.43 -5.24 -6.81
C GLU A 56 12.89 -4.09 -7.71
N LYS A 57 13.18 -4.42 -8.97
CA LYS A 57 13.44 -3.42 -10.03
C LYS A 57 12.14 -2.94 -10.65
N LEU A 58 11.36 -2.21 -9.85
CA LEU A 58 10.11 -1.59 -10.28
C LEU A 58 10.36 -0.53 -11.37
N ASP A 59 9.41 -0.37 -12.27
CA ASP A 59 9.44 0.75 -13.21
C ASP A 59 9.08 2.09 -12.51
N MET A 60 9.34 3.20 -13.19
CA MET A 60 9.14 4.53 -12.62
C MET A 60 7.67 4.78 -12.25
N GLU A 61 6.72 4.27 -13.02
CA GLU A 61 5.30 4.49 -12.77
C GLU A 61 4.85 3.75 -11.50
N GLU A 62 5.35 2.53 -11.30
CA GLU A 62 5.07 1.73 -10.11
C GLU A 62 5.71 2.31 -8.86
N GLN A 63 6.97 2.75 -8.96
CA GLN A 63 7.64 3.45 -7.85
C GLN A 63 6.84 4.69 -7.43
N LEU A 64 6.36 5.48 -8.40
CA LEU A 64 5.55 6.67 -8.12
C LEU A 64 4.21 6.31 -7.46
N LYS A 65 3.55 5.23 -7.90
CA LYS A 65 2.31 4.74 -7.26
C LYS A 65 2.54 4.35 -5.81
N ILE A 66 3.61 3.61 -5.53
CA ILE A 66 3.98 3.23 -4.15
C ILE A 66 4.25 4.47 -3.31
N LEU A 67 5.09 5.39 -3.79
CA LEU A 67 5.44 6.60 -3.06
C LEU A 67 4.22 7.48 -2.75
N SER A 68 3.28 7.60 -3.70
CA SER A 68 2.03 8.32 -3.48
C SER A 68 1.22 7.71 -2.33
N ILE A 69 1.08 6.38 -2.28
CA ILE A 69 0.37 5.69 -1.20
C ILE A 69 1.11 5.91 0.13
N ILE A 70 2.44 5.89 0.08
CA ILE A 70 3.28 6.07 1.27
C ILE A 70 3.13 7.45 1.89
N ASP A 71 3.16 8.49 1.07
CA ASP A 71 3.03 9.86 1.51
C ASP A 71 1.63 10.12 2.09
N GLU A 72 0.58 9.57 1.46
CA GLU A 72 -0.78 9.66 1.99
C GLU A 72 -0.94 8.97 3.36
N MET A 73 -0.27 7.83 3.59
CA MET A 73 -0.28 7.15 4.88
C MET A 73 0.41 7.96 5.98
N LYS A 74 1.58 8.56 5.68
CA LYS A 74 2.28 9.45 6.62
C LYS A 74 1.43 10.65 7.02
N LEU A 75 0.73 11.25 6.05
CA LEU A 75 -0.19 12.36 6.32
C LEU A 75 -1.33 11.95 7.25
N LEU A 76 -1.81 10.70 7.22
CA LEU A 76 -2.81 10.23 8.16
C LEU A 76 -2.24 10.00 9.57
N ASP A 77 -1.01 9.52 9.67
CA ASP A 77 -0.35 9.22 10.94
C ASP A 77 0.11 10.49 11.68
N GLU A 78 0.62 11.49 10.96
CA GLU A 78 0.95 12.81 11.53
C GLU A 78 -0.28 13.60 12.01
N ASN A 79 -1.48 13.19 11.58
CA ASN A 79 -2.76 13.81 11.95
C ASN A 79 -3.56 13.00 13.00
N ARG A 80 -2.94 11.99 13.64
CA ARG A 80 -3.47 11.21 14.78
C ARG A 80 -3.02 11.79 16.11
#